data_AF-A0A533X9R5-F1
#
_entry.id   AF-A0A533X9R5-F1
#
_cell.length_a   1.000
_cell.length_b   1.000
_cell.length_c   1.000
_cell.angle_alpha   90.00
_cell.angle_beta   90.00
_cell.angle_gamma   90.00
#
_symmetry.space_group_name_H-M   'P 1'
#
loop_
_entity.id
_entity.type
_entity.pdbx_description
1 polymer ?
#
loop_
_entity_poly.entity_id
_entity_poly.type
_entity_poly.pdbx_seq_one_letter_code
_entity_poly.pdbx_strand_id
1 'polypeptide(L)'
;MTGPHTAASRLPTVAGIVVVVASALAATYLVGQGGWINNNNSSAVGTTSKTKGVSDSGPHSIGYVGCSNTADAVTGYYLVPNGGLFWQPYPTGGGSLDLWTSESSRYWSLFDQQLQRYGQPSKVWIEICERAAAPLDFAMVQEMFAILRQRAPSATYYISPLNSYSPSNICAITGPNGVADATDLANEAVSKGLALAGPTIGPLTSQKLCQICVTRTRMERAY
;
A
#
# COMPACT_ATOMS: atom_id res chain seq x y z
N MET A 1 32.01 15.21 65.04
CA MET A 1 31.40 16.46 65.53
C MET A 1 30.91 17.24 64.32
N THR A 2 29.71 17.82 64.43
CA THR A 2 29.07 18.85 63.59
C THR A 2 28.79 18.55 62.11
N GLY A 3 27.56 18.09 61.82
CA GLY A 3 26.48 18.96 61.33
C GLY A 3 26.45 19.40 59.85
N PRO A 4 25.26 19.74 59.31
CA PRO A 4 24.94 19.66 57.88
C PRO A 4 24.92 21.02 57.16
N HIS A 5 25.04 21.01 55.84
CA HIS A 5 24.70 22.15 54.99
C HIS A 5 23.53 21.82 54.07
N THR A 6 22.37 22.35 54.42
CA THR A 6 21.20 22.51 53.55
C THR A 6 21.36 23.83 52.79
N ALA A 7 21.19 23.83 51.46
CA ALA A 7 20.66 25.00 50.75
C ALA A 7 20.11 24.58 49.37
N ALA A 8 18.79 24.69 49.25
CA ALA A 8 18.03 24.48 48.03
C ALA A 8 18.29 25.58 46.99
N SER A 9 18.46 25.21 45.73
CA SER A 9 18.49 26.12 44.59
C SER A 9 17.24 25.91 43.74
N ARG A 10 16.47 27.00 43.56
CA ARG A 10 15.20 27.05 42.84
C ARG A 10 15.41 26.94 41.33
N LEU A 11 14.63 26.11 40.67
CA LEU A 11 14.49 26.05 39.21
C LEU A 11 13.49 27.12 38.73
N PRO A 12 13.75 27.85 37.63
CA PRO A 12 12.74 28.68 37.00
C PRO A 12 11.83 27.85 36.09
N THR A 13 10.53 27.97 36.31
CA THR A 13 9.45 27.42 35.48
C THR A 13 9.35 28.20 34.17
N VAL A 14 9.68 27.58 33.03
CA VAL A 14 9.38 28.12 31.70
C VAL A 14 8.02 27.59 31.26
N ALA A 15 7.02 28.46 31.27
CA ALA A 15 5.69 28.20 30.73
C ALA A 15 5.76 28.18 29.19
N GLY A 16 5.70 26.98 28.60
CA GLY A 16 5.52 26.80 27.17
C GLY A 16 4.07 27.06 26.78
N ILE A 17 3.84 28.06 25.94
CA ILE A 17 2.54 28.42 25.36
C ILE A 17 2.11 27.30 24.40
N VAL A 18 1.02 26.61 24.72
CA VAL A 18 0.32 25.71 23.80
C VAL A 18 -0.65 26.55 22.98
N VAL A 19 -0.35 26.76 21.70
CA VAL A 19 -1.31 27.34 20.74
C VAL A 19 -2.17 26.20 20.20
N VAL A 20 -3.35 26.01 20.79
CA VAL A 20 -4.39 25.13 20.23
C VAL A 20 -5.12 25.91 19.14
N VAL A 21 -4.83 25.61 17.88
CA VAL A 21 -5.61 26.11 16.74
C VAL A 21 -6.87 25.25 16.61
N ALA A 22 -7.94 25.66 17.28
CA ALA A 22 -9.27 25.08 17.07
C ALA A 22 -9.87 25.66 15.78
N SER A 23 -9.89 24.89 14.70
CA SER A 23 -10.65 25.23 13.50
C SER A 23 -12.08 24.71 13.66
N ALA A 24 -12.98 25.59 14.11
CA ALA A 24 -14.42 25.36 14.07
C ALA A 24 -14.94 25.61 12.66
N LEU A 25 -15.29 24.56 11.92
CA LEU A 25 -16.14 24.69 10.73
C LEU A 25 -17.59 24.62 11.20
N ALA A 26 -18.25 25.77 11.19
CA ALA A 26 -19.67 25.91 11.43
C ALA A 26 -20.47 25.27 10.30
N ALA A 27 -21.26 24.24 10.62
CA ALA A 27 -22.31 23.73 9.74
C ALA A 27 -23.60 24.52 10.01
N THR A 28 -23.88 25.51 9.16
CA THR A 28 -25.20 26.17 9.10
C THR A 28 -26.19 25.23 8.43
N TYR A 29 -27.04 24.58 9.22
CA TYR A 29 -28.25 23.93 8.72
C TYR A 29 -29.32 24.98 8.45
N LEU A 30 -29.61 25.25 7.18
CA LEU A 30 -30.80 25.97 6.75
C LEU A 30 -31.93 24.96 6.52
N VAL A 31 -32.96 25.07 7.36
CA VAL A 31 -34.27 24.46 7.14
C VAL A 31 -35.01 25.32 6.11
N GLY A 32 -35.40 24.73 4.99
CA GLY A 32 -36.24 25.37 3.98
C GLY A 32 -37.08 24.34 3.25
N GLN A 33 -38.36 24.23 3.64
CA GLN A 33 -39.37 23.46 2.94
C GLN A 33 -39.82 24.17 1.66
N GLY A 34 -40.14 23.37 0.63
CA GLY A 34 -41.25 23.63 -0.30
C GLY A 34 -40.91 24.40 -1.58
N GLY A 35 -41.11 23.74 -2.73
CA GLY A 35 -41.26 24.41 -4.01
C GLY A 35 -40.88 23.55 -5.21
N TRP A 36 -41.87 22.89 -5.82
CA TRP A 36 -41.74 22.31 -7.15
C TRP A 36 -41.81 23.43 -8.20
N ILE A 37 -40.78 23.60 -9.03
CA ILE A 37 -40.87 24.38 -10.28
C ILE A 37 -40.00 23.71 -11.36
N ASN A 38 -40.63 23.32 -12.48
CA ASN A 38 -39.99 22.86 -13.71
C ASN A 38 -39.83 24.05 -14.69
N ASN A 39 -38.62 24.24 -15.27
CA ASN A 39 -38.36 24.32 -16.72
C ASN A 39 -37.10 25.12 -17.10
N ASN A 40 -36.25 24.45 -17.87
CA ASN A 40 -35.44 24.85 -19.03
C ASN A 40 -34.52 26.09 -19.03
N ASN A 41 -33.25 25.73 -19.28
CA ASN A 41 -32.21 26.43 -20.03
C ASN A 41 -31.50 27.61 -19.33
N SER A 42 -30.35 27.32 -18.75
CA SER A 42 -29.24 28.27 -18.65
C SER A 42 -27.93 27.51 -18.56
N SER A 43 -27.09 27.72 -19.57
CA SER A 43 -25.70 27.34 -19.64
C SER A 43 -24.96 27.76 -18.36
N ALA A 44 -24.61 26.79 -17.54
CA ALA A 44 -23.64 26.96 -16.47
C ALA A 44 -22.38 26.18 -16.87
N VAL A 45 -21.33 26.95 -17.21
CA VAL A 45 -19.94 26.49 -17.23
C VAL A 45 -19.63 26.01 -15.81
N GLY A 46 -19.85 24.71 -15.58
CA GLY A 46 -19.40 24.02 -14.39
C GLY A 46 -17.97 23.56 -14.62
N THR A 47 -17.02 24.23 -13.99
CA THR A 47 -15.64 23.76 -13.83
C THR A 47 -15.68 22.39 -13.16
N THR A 48 -15.69 21.32 -13.95
CA THR A 48 -15.50 19.96 -13.45
C THR A 48 -14.04 19.85 -13.00
N SER A 49 -13.79 20.06 -11.70
CA SER A 49 -12.63 19.47 -11.04
C SER A 49 -12.67 17.98 -11.30
N LYS A 50 -11.81 17.55 -12.22
CA LYS A 50 -11.70 16.17 -12.68
C LYS A 50 -10.95 15.37 -11.61
N THR A 51 -11.58 15.10 -10.47
CA THR A 51 -11.21 13.92 -9.71
C THR A 51 -11.58 12.74 -10.59
N LYS A 52 -10.57 12.20 -11.29
CA LYS A 52 -10.68 10.99 -12.10
C LYS A 52 -11.21 9.90 -11.16
N GLY A 53 -12.52 9.65 -11.25
CA GLY A 53 -13.21 8.72 -10.37
C GLY A 53 -12.56 7.34 -10.43
N VAL A 54 -12.63 6.63 -9.32
CA VAL A 54 -12.21 5.23 -9.20
C VAL A 54 -12.99 4.44 -10.26
N SER A 55 -12.31 3.86 -11.24
CA SER A 55 -12.94 2.95 -12.20
C SER A 55 -12.91 1.56 -11.58
N ASP A 56 -14.05 1.10 -11.07
CA ASP A 56 -14.12 -0.12 -10.26
C ASP A 56 -13.78 -1.42 -11.01
N SER A 57 -13.73 -1.41 -12.35
CA SER A 57 -13.48 -2.61 -13.16
C SER A 57 -12.86 -2.34 -14.54
N GLY A 58 -12.32 -1.14 -14.78
CA GLY A 58 -11.67 -0.80 -16.05
C GLY A 58 -10.26 -1.39 -16.20
N PRO A 59 -9.67 -1.35 -17.41
CA PRO A 59 -8.25 -1.60 -17.60
C PRO A 59 -7.43 -0.72 -16.64
N HIS A 60 -6.35 -1.28 -16.08
CA HIS A 60 -5.47 -0.57 -15.14
C HIS A 60 -6.18 -0.04 -13.87
N SER A 61 -7.23 -0.72 -13.42
CA SER A 61 -7.93 -0.41 -12.16
C SER A 61 -7.24 -0.97 -10.92
N ILE A 62 -6.29 -1.90 -11.07
CA ILE A 62 -5.58 -2.56 -9.97
C ILE A 62 -4.14 -2.05 -9.88
N GLY A 63 -3.82 -1.32 -8.81
CA GLY A 63 -2.45 -0.98 -8.46
C GLY A 63 -1.77 -2.14 -7.72
N TYR A 64 -0.44 -2.06 -7.55
CA TYR A 64 0.26 -3.07 -6.76
C TYR A 64 1.50 -2.50 -6.07
N VAL A 65 1.97 -3.17 -5.03
CA VAL A 65 3.26 -2.93 -4.34
C VAL A 65 3.92 -4.28 -4.08
N GLY A 66 5.25 -4.30 -4.05
CA GLY A 66 6.02 -5.53 -3.82
C GLY A 66 7.40 -5.45 -4.46
N CYS A 67 7.92 -6.59 -4.91
CA CYS A 67 9.29 -6.72 -5.44
C CYS A 67 9.31 -7.19 -6.91
N SER A 68 10.43 -7.77 -7.36
CA SER A 68 10.55 -8.33 -8.73
C SER A 68 9.52 -9.43 -8.99
N ASN A 69 9.24 -10.28 -8.00
CA ASN A 69 8.22 -11.33 -8.09
C ASN A 69 6.85 -10.78 -8.49
N THR A 70 6.51 -9.60 -7.95
CA THR A 70 5.24 -8.92 -8.19
C THR A 70 5.18 -8.39 -9.62
N ALA A 71 6.25 -7.72 -10.08
CA ALA A 71 6.35 -7.25 -11.47
C ALA A 71 6.32 -8.41 -12.47
N ASP A 72 6.97 -9.54 -12.16
CA ASP A 72 6.97 -10.72 -13.02
C ASP A 72 5.59 -11.40 -13.05
N ALA A 73 4.90 -11.48 -11.91
CA ALA A 73 3.53 -12.00 -11.84
C ALA A 73 2.56 -11.14 -12.65
N VAL A 74 2.66 -9.81 -12.54
CA VAL A 74 1.87 -8.89 -13.36
C VAL A 74 2.24 -9.04 -14.83
N THR A 75 3.53 -9.16 -15.17
CA THR A 75 3.97 -9.40 -16.55
C THR A 75 3.34 -10.68 -17.11
N GLY A 76 3.34 -11.77 -16.36
CA GLY A 76 2.66 -13.01 -16.73
C GLY A 76 1.14 -12.85 -16.88
N TYR A 77 0.50 -12.04 -16.03
CA TYR A 77 -0.93 -11.73 -16.12
C TYR A 77 -1.31 -11.03 -17.44
N TYR A 78 -0.42 -10.19 -17.99
CA TYR A 78 -0.66 -9.57 -19.29
C TYR A 78 -0.60 -10.55 -20.47
N LEU A 79 -0.06 -11.75 -20.29
CA LEU A 79 0.05 -12.77 -21.33
C LEU A 79 -1.16 -13.73 -21.38
N VAL A 80 -2.13 -13.60 -20.47
CA VAL A 80 -3.35 -14.42 -20.47
C VAL A 80 -4.54 -13.69 -21.09
N PRO A 81 -5.52 -14.42 -21.66
CA PRO A 81 -6.79 -13.80 -22.09
C PRO A 81 -7.45 -13.03 -20.93
N ASN A 82 -8.02 -11.87 -21.24
CA ASN A 82 -8.62 -10.95 -20.26
C ASN A 82 -7.63 -10.39 -19.21
N GLY A 83 -6.32 -10.44 -19.48
CA GLY A 83 -5.33 -9.65 -18.78
C GLY A 83 -5.56 -8.13 -18.93
N GLY A 84 -4.84 -7.32 -18.17
CA GLY A 84 -4.85 -5.84 -18.31
C GLY A 84 -5.61 -5.05 -17.24
N LEU A 85 -6.17 -5.70 -16.21
CA LEU A 85 -6.75 -5.02 -15.05
C LEU A 85 -5.69 -4.37 -14.15
N PHE A 86 -4.51 -4.98 -14.02
CA PHE A 86 -3.38 -4.36 -13.31
C PHE A 86 -2.86 -3.14 -14.05
N TRP A 87 -2.25 -2.21 -13.33
CA TRP A 87 -1.29 -1.28 -13.92
C TRP A 87 -0.22 -2.06 -14.71
N GLN A 88 0.34 -1.46 -15.75
CA GLN A 88 1.44 -2.12 -16.46
C GLN A 88 2.62 -2.41 -15.50
N PRO A 89 3.45 -3.43 -15.80
CA PRO A 89 4.71 -3.66 -15.11
C PRO A 89 5.53 -2.38 -14.96
N TYR A 90 5.99 -2.08 -13.74
CA TYR A 90 6.93 -1.00 -13.45
C TYR A 90 8.04 -1.49 -12.51
N PRO A 91 9.18 -0.78 -12.39
CA PRO A 91 10.39 -1.32 -11.75
C PRO A 91 10.32 -1.48 -10.22
N THR A 92 9.61 -2.50 -9.73
CA THR A 92 9.54 -2.86 -8.30
C THR A 92 10.70 -3.75 -7.84
N GLY A 93 11.66 -4.07 -8.70
CA GLY A 93 12.79 -4.95 -8.39
C GLY A 93 13.53 -4.57 -7.10
N GLY A 94 13.64 -5.53 -6.17
CA GLY A 94 14.26 -5.34 -4.86
C GLY A 94 13.38 -4.64 -3.81
N GLY A 95 12.09 -4.38 -4.09
CA GLY A 95 11.15 -3.74 -3.17
C GLY A 95 10.68 -4.67 -2.05
N SER A 96 11.57 -5.01 -1.12
CA SER A 96 11.20 -5.69 0.12
C SER A 96 10.41 -4.76 1.06
N LEU A 97 9.61 -5.34 1.96
CA LEU A 97 8.68 -4.59 2.81
C LEU A 97 9.36 -3.46 3.61
N ASP A 98 10.57 -3.69 4.12
CA ASP A 98 11.37 -2.68 4.83
C ASP A 98 11.66 -1.42 4.00
N LEU A 99 11.66 -1.53 2.68
CA LEU A 99 11.86 -0.39 1.79
C LEU A 99 10.55 0.31 1.44
N TRP A 100 9.40 -0.28 1.76
CA TRP A 100 8.08 0.34 1.60
C TRP A 100 7.61 1.05 2.88
N THR A 101 8.32 0.91 4.01
CA THR A 101 7.98 1.60 5.25
C THR A 101 8.42 3.07 5.29
N SER A 102 9.27 3.51 4.37
CA SER A 102 9.74 4.91 4.33
C SER A 102 9.02 5.70 3.25
N GLU A 103 8.34 6.80 3.59
CA GLU A 103 7.63 7.66 2.63
C GLU A 103 8.53 8.21 1.50
N SER A 104 9.83 8.39 1.77
CA SER A 104 10.83 8.88 0.81
C SER A 104 11.45 7.77 -0.05
N SER A 105 10.99 6.53 0.12
CA SER A 105 11.46 5.41 -0.68
C SER A 105 11.24 5.63 -2.16
N ARG A 106 12.25 5.24 -2.97
CA ARG A 106 12.15 5.27 -4.44
C ARG A 106 10.92 4.52 -4.96
N TYR A 107 10.47 3.49 -4.25
CA TYR A 107 9.36 2.67 -4.69
C TYR A 107 8.02 3.41 -4.58
N TRP A 108 7.85 4.28 -3.59
CA TRP A 108 6.69 5.17 -3.53
C TRP A 108 6.71 6.20 -4.66
N SER A 109 7.87 6.75 -5.03
CA SER A 109 7.96 7.62 -6.20
C SER A 109 7.52 6.91 -7.48
N LEU A 110 7.88 5.63 -7.66
CA LEU A 110 7.43 4.84 -8.80
C LEU A 110 5.92 4.53 -8.76
N PHE A 111 5.36 4.26 -7.57
CA PHE A 111 3.94 4.10 -7.35
C PHE A 111 3.17 5.40 -7.69
N ASP A 112 3.68 6.54 -7.24
CA ASP A 112 3.10 7.86 -7.50
C ASP A 112 3.11 8.21 -9.00
N GLN A 113 4.13 7.78 -9.75
CA GLN A 113 4.13 7.86 -11.22
C GLN A 113 3.00 7.02 -11.84
N GLN A 114 2.70 5.85 -11.28
CA GLN A 114 1.57 5.05 -11.77
C GLN A 114 0.23 5.70 -11.41
N LEU A 115 0.09 6.31 -10.23
CA LEU A 115 -1.08 7.11 -9.88
C LEU A 115 -1.30 8.26 -10.87
N GLN A 116 -0.24 8.96 -11.27
CA GLN A 116 -0.33 10.03 -12.27
C GLN A 116 -0.76 9.49 -13.63
N ARG A 117 -0.25 8.32 -14.02
CA ARG A 117 -0.53 7.70 -15.33
C ARG A 117 -1.93 7.09 -15.41
N TYR A 118 -2.32 6.29 -14.43
CA TYR A 118 -3.54 5.47 -14.45
C TYR A 118 -4.66 6.03 -13.58
N GLY A 119 -4.37 6.93 -12.64
CA GLY A 119 -5.32 7.45 -11.67
C GLY A 119 -5.40 6.60 -10.41
N GLN A 120 -6.39 6.91 -9.56
CA GLN A 120 -6.64 6.17 -8.33
C GLN A 120 -7.10 4.73 -8.64
N PRO A 121 -6.46 3.71 -8.06
CA PRO A 121 -6.87 2.33 -8.26
C PRO A 121 -8.10 2.00 -7.42
N SER A 122 -8.95 1.08 -7.89
CA SER A 122 -10.06 0.53 -7.11
C SER A 122 -9.61 -0.60 -6.19
N LYS A 123 -8.51 -1.27 -6.55
CA LYS A 123 -7.87 -2.32 -5.74
C LYS A 123 -6.36 -2.11 -5.72
N VAL A 124 -5.71 -2.45 -4.62
CA VAL A 124 -4.25 -2.56 -4.58
C VAL A 124 -3.87 -3.97 -4.13
N TRP A 125 -3.04 -4.64 -4.93
CA TRP A 125 -2.41 -5.90 -4.55
C TRP A 125 -1.06 -5.65 -3.89
N ILE A 126 -0.88 -6.18 -2.69
CA ILE A 126 0.36 -6.15 -1.93
C ILE A 126 0.94 -7.56 -1.94
N GLU A 127 2.13 -7.74 -2.50
CA GLU A 127 2.91 -8.96 -2.27
C GLU A 127 4.01 -8.65 -1.26
N ILE A 128 3.96 -9.30 -0.09
CA ILE A 128 5.00 -9.12 0.93
C ILE A 128 6.28 -9.78 0.42
N CYS A 129 7.31 -8.97 0.20
CA CYS A 129 8.64 -9.47 -0.14
C CYS A 129 9.64 -9.24 0.99
N GLU A 130 10.44 -10.27 1.26
CA GLU A 130 11.49 -10.24 2.26
C GLU A 130 12.87 -10.43 1.63
N ARG A 131 13.88 -9.84 2.27
CA ARG A 131 15.30 -10.08 2.00
C ARG A 131 15.96 -10.59 3.27
N ALA A 132 16.84 -11.59 3.16
CA ALA A 132 17.50 -12.21 4.30
C ALA A 132 18.24 -11.21 5.23
N ALA A 133 18.69 -10.09 4.66
CA ALA A 133 19.42 -9.04 5.37
C ALA A 133 18.52 -8.04 6.12
N ALA A 134 17.19 -8.19 6.07
CA ALA A 134 16.24 -7.36 6.81
C ALA A 134 15.02 -8.21 7.22
N PRO A 135 15.07 -8.83 8.41
CA PRO A 135 13.92 -9.50 9.00
C PRO A 135 12.74 -8.54 9.09
N LEU A 136 11.56 -9.05 8.77
CA LEU A 136 10.32 -8.28 8.78
C LEU A 136 9.55 -8.50 10.08
N ASP A 137 8.75 -7.51 10.45
CA ASP A 137 7.77 -7.63 11.53
C ASP A 137 6.42 -7.00 11.11
N PHE A 138 5.42 -7.20 11.96
CA PHE A 138 4.08 -6.69 11.68
C PHE A 138 3.98 -5.15 11.76
N ALA A 139 4.86 -4.48 12.51
CA ALA A 139 4.86 -3.02 12.58
C ALA A 139 5.23 -2.42 11.22
N MET A 140 6.17 -3.04 10.49
CA MET A 140 6.49 -2.66 9.11
C MET A 140 5.29 -2.80 8.16
N VAL A 141 4.48 -3.84 8.33
CA VAL A 141 3.22 -3.99 7.56
C VAL A 141 2.30 -2.81 7.84
N GLN A 142 2.10 -2.48 9.12
CA GLN A 142 1.25 -1.34 9.51
C GLN A 142 1.76 0.00 8.96
N GLU A 143 3.07 0.22 8.98
CA GLU A 143 3.69 1.44 8.45
C GLU A 143 3.50 1.55 6.94
N MET A 144 3.77 0.47 6.19
CA MET A 144 3.50 0.44 4.74
C MET A 144 2.02 0.71 4.43
N PHE A 145 1.08 0.13 5.19
CA PHE A 145 -0.35 0.42 5.03
C PHE A 145 -0.72 1.86 5.35
N ALA A 146 -0.11 2.46 6.37
CA ALA A 146 -0.36 3.86 6.71
C ALA A 146 0.00 4.77 5.53
N ILE A 147 1.15 4.51 4.90
CA ILE A 147 1.62 5.24 3.72
C ILE A 147 0.74 4.97 2.50
N LEU A 148 0.38 3.70 2.27
CA LEU A 148 -0.46 3.30 1.14
C LEU A 148 -1.86 3.93 1.21
N ARG A 149 -2.43 4.04 2.42
CA ARG A 149 -3.75 4.67 2.63
C ARG A 149 -3.76 6.17 2.34
N GLN A 150 -2.63 6.85 2.47
CA GLN A 150 -2.53 8.25 2.04
C GLN A 150 -2.57 8.36 0.50
N ARG A 151 -1.98 7.39 -0.20
CA ARG A 151 -1.82 7.40 -1.67
C ARG A 151 -3.00 6.84 -2.43
N ALA A 152 -3.64 5.80 -1.89
CA ALA A 152 -4.75 5.08 -2.50
C ALA A 152 -5.95 4.91 -1.54
N PRO A 153 -6.46 6.00 -0.93
CA PRO A 153 -7.39 5.95 0.22
C PRO A 153 -8.69 5.16 -0.03
N SER A 154 -9.16 5.12 -1.27
CA SER A 154 -10.42 4.46 -1.65
C SER A 154 -10.25 3.01 -2.13
N ALA A 155 -9.02 2.50 -2.21
CA ALA A 155 -8.77 1.18 -2.75
C ALA A 155 -9.14 0.07 -1.76
N THR A 156 -9.63 -1.04 -2.28
CA THR A 156 -9.66 -2.31 -1.54
C THR A 156 -8.29 -2.96 -1.58
N TYR A 157 -7.72 -3.26 -0.42
CA TYR A 157 -6.39 -3.87 -0.32
C TYR A 157 -6.48 -5.39 -0.30
N TYR A 158 -5.63 -6.05 -1.09
CA TYR A 158 -5.44 -7.49 -1.10
C TYR A 158 -3.98 -7.79 -0.80
N ILE A 159 -3.70 -8.67 0.16
CA ILE A 159 -2.34 -8.99 0.58
C ILE A 159 -2.00 -10.46 0.38
N SER A 160 -0.84 -10.71 -0.22
CA SER A 160 -0.31 -12.02 -0.54
C SER A 160 1.04 -12.24 0.12
N PRO A 161 1.38 -13.49 0.45
CA PRO A 161 2.76 -13.85 0.76
C PRO A 161 3.64 -13.75 -0.48
N LEU A 162 4.95 -13.76 -0.24
CA LEU A 162 5.97 -14.02 -1.23
C LEU A 162 5.70 -15.35 -1.97
N ASN A 163 5.97 -15.38 -3.28
CA ASN A 163 5.94 -16.62 -4.06
C ASN A 163 6.62 -17.82 -3.36
N SER A 164 5.97 -18.98 -3.39
CA SER A 164 6.56 -20.26 -2.96
C SER A 164 7.24 -20.98 -4.14
N TYR A 165 8.22 -21.85 -3.85
CA TYR A 165 9.05 -22.53 -4.86
C TYR A 165 9.17 -24.03 -4.56
N SER A 166 9.09 -24.89 -5.56
CA SER A 166 9.31 -26.34 -5.37
C SER A 166 10.65 -26.77 -5.99
N PRO A 167 11.43 -27.66 -5.34
CA PRO A 167 11.10 -28.39 -4.10
C PRO A 167 11.54 -27.71 -2.79
N SER A 168 12.33 -26.63 -2.84
CA SER A 168 13.03 -26.11 -1.65
C SER A 168 12.33 -24.97 -0.92
N ASN A 169 11.28 -24.35 -1.46
CA ASN A 169 10.64 -23.10 -0.97
C ASN A 169 11.59 -21.92 -0.75
N ILE A 170 12.85 -22.02 -1.15
CA ILE A 170 13.90 -21.05 -0.81
C ILE A 170 14.38 -20.34 -2.06
N CYS A 171 14.32 -19.01 -2.02
CA CYS A 171 15.25 -18.16 -2.76
C CYS A 171 16.33 -17.67 -1.79
N ALA A 172 17.61 -17.85 -2.13
CA ALA A 172 18.73 -17.42 -1.30
C ALA A 172 18.66 -15.93 -0.89
N ILE A 173 18.09 -15.06 -1.73
CA ILE A 173 17.93 -13.62 -1.45
C ILE A 173 16.94 -13.39 -0.30
N THR A 174 15.90 -14.22 -0.18
CA THR A 174 14.83 -14.06 0.80
C THR A 174 15.16 -14.75 2.13
N GLY A 175 16.22 -15.58 2.13
CA GLY A 175 16.59 -16.37 3.29
C GLY A 175 15.73 -17.63 3.44
N PRO A 176 16.07 -18.49 4.41
CA PRO A 176 15.38 -19.78 4.60
C PRO A 176 13.91 -19.63 5.03
N ASN A 177 13.55 -18.52 5.68
CA ASN A 177 12.22 -18.31 6.25
C ASN A 177 11.36 -17.31 5.47
N GLY A 178 11.89 -16.61 4.46
CA GLY A 178 11.19 -15.45 3.87
C GLY A 178 9.80 -15.75 3.28
N VAL A 179 9.52 -16.99 2.86
CA VAL A 179 8.15 -17.40 2.46
C VAL A 179 7.25 -17.61 3.66
N ALA A 180 7.75 -18.24 4.73
CA ALA A 180 7.00 -18.47 5.97
C ALA A 180 6.71 -17.14 6.68
N ASP A 181 7.73 -16.30 6.83
CA ASP A 181 7.62 -14.98 7.47
C ASP A 181 6.63 -14.08 6.70
N ALA A 182 6.73 -14.01 5.37
CA ALA A 182 5.76 -13.28 4.55
C ALA A 182 4.34 -13.87 4.61
N THR A 183 4.20 -15.18 4.81
CA THR A 183 2.91 -15.86 4.99
C THR A 183 2.28 -15.48 6.33
N ASP A 184 3.05 -15.52 7.41
CA ASP A 184 2.57 -15.17 8.74
C ASP A 184 2.15 -13.69 8.80
N LEU A 185 2.94 -12.79 8.18
CA LEU A 185 2.60 -11.37 8.09
C LEU A 185 1.35 -11.08 7.25
N ALA A 186 1.19 -11.76 6.10
CA ALA A 186 -0.01 -11.61 5.28
C ALA A 186 -1.26 -12.12 6.01
N ASN A 187 -1.16 -13.28 6.68
CA ASN A 187 -2.23 -13.83 7.49
C ASN A 187 -2.59 -12.93 8.68
N GLU A 188 -1.58 -12.38 9.37
CA GLU A 188 -1.80 -11.44 10.47
C GLU A 188 -2.53 -10.18 9.96
N ALA A 189 -2.12 -9.63 8.81
CA ALA A 189 -2.76 -8.47 8.21
C ALA A 189 -4.24 -8.72 7.86
N VAL A 190 -4.55 -9.89 7.32
CA VAL A 190 -5.94 -10.32 7.05
C VAL A 190 -6.71 -10.48 8.36
N SER A 191 -6.13 -11.15 9.36
CA SER A 191 -6.80 -11.40 10.65
C SER A 191 -7.15 -10.10 11.40
N LYS A 192 -6.36 -9.05 11.23
CA LYS A 192 -6.60 -7.71 11.80
C LYS A 192 -7.41 -6.79 10.89
N GLY A 193 -7.90 -7.28 9.75
CA GLY A 193 -8.74 -6.52 8.83
C GLY A 193 -8.01 -5.38 8.09
N LEU A 194 -6.68 -5.45 7.94
CA LEU A 194 -5.94 -4.45 7.17
C LEU A 194 -6.16 -4.62 5.66
N ALA A 195 -6.36 -5.85 5.20
CA ALA A 195 -6.58 -6.23 3.81
C ALA A 195 -7.37 -7.54 3.71
N LEU A 196 -7.88 -7.83 2.52
CA LEU A 196 -8.40 -9.14 2.14
C LEU A 196 -7.26 -10.06 1.71
N ALA A 197 -7.49 -11.37 1.74
CA ALA A 197 -6.50 -12.33 1.25
C ALA A 197 -6.31 -12.18 -0.27
N GLY A 198 -5.05 -12.01 -0.68
CA GLY A 198 -4.59 -12.01 -2.07
C GLY A 198 -4.39 -13.43 -2.64
N PRO A 199 -4.03 -13.60 -3.93
CA PRO A 199 -3.69 -14.90 -4.47
C PRO A 199 -2.40 -15.38 -3.84
N THR A 200 -2.30 -16.67 -3.60
CA THR A 200 -1.02 -17.31 -3.34
C THR A 200 -0.42 -17.72 -4.67
N ILE A 201 0.81 -17.29 -4.95
CA ILE A 201 1.51 -17.63 -6.19
C ILE A 201 2.52 -18.73 -5.89
N GLY A 202 2.41 -19.84 -6.62
CA GLY A 202 3.26 -21.01 -6.47
C GLY A 202 2.53 -22.24 -5.89
N PRO A 203 3.27 -23.34 -5.62
CA PRO A 203 4.72 -23.42 -5.73
C PRO A 203 5.20 -23.39 -7.18
N LEU A 204 6.16 -22.52 -7.49
CA LEU A 204 6.74 -22.40 -8.81
C LEU A 204 7.79 -23.51 -9.04
N THR A 205 7.64 -24.27 -10.13
CA THR A 205 8.52 -25.39 -10.46
C THR A 205 9.68 -24.91 -11.35
N SER A 206 10.76 -24.38 -10.78
CA SER A 206 12.13 -24.37 -11.37
C SER A 206 13.12 -23.54 -10.53
N GLN A 207 14.29 -24.12 -10.26
CA GLN A 207 15.39 -23.51 -9.46
C GLN A 207 16.15 -22.38 -10.17
N LYS A 208 15.86 -22.05 -11.43
CA LYS A 208 16.56 -20.96 -12.15
C LYS A 208 16.08 -19.55 -11.78
N LEU A 209 15.11 -19.42 -10.88
CA LEU A 209 14.37 -18.18 -10.63
C LEU A 209 14.99 -17.26 -9.59
N CYS A 210 15.95 -17.70 -8.76
CA CYS A 210 16.44 -16.84 -7.68
C CYS A 210 17.50 -15.80 -8.12
N GLN A 211 18.10 -15.92 -9.31
CA GLN A 211 18.95 -14.84 -9.88
C GLN A 211 18.21 -13.94 -10.87
N ILE A 212 17.12 -14.45 -11.46
CA ILE A 212 16.31 -13.78 -12.47
C ILE A 212 14.91 -14.42 -12.35
N CYS A 213 13.96 -13.78 -11.67
CA CYS A 213 12.60 -14.30 -11.44
C CYS A 213 11.72 -14.36 -12.72
N VAL A 214 12.30 -14.57 -13.90
CA VAL A 214 11.69 -14.22 -15.20
C VAL A 214 10.93 -15.37 -15.90
N THR A 215 10.69 -16.52 -15.28
CA THR A 215 10.00 -17.61 -16.01
C THR A 215 8.80 -18.22 -15.27
N ARG A 216 7.63 -17.69 -15.66
CA ARG A 216 6.29 -18.28 -15.56
C ARG A 216 5.59 -18.21 -14.19
N THR A 217 5.66 -17.07 -13.51
CA THR A 217 4.59 -16.67 -12.59
C THR A 217 3.36 -16.27 -13.41
N ARG A 218 2.33 -17.11 -13.41
CA ARG A 218 1.05 -16.77 -14.04
C ARG A 218 0.00 -16.56 -12.95
N MET A 219 -0.39 -15.30 -12.74
CA MET A 219 -1.67 -15.02 -12.10
C MET A 219 -2.75 -15.25 -13.16
N GLU A 220 -3.73 -16.12 -12.89
CA GLU A 220 -4.75 -16.52 -13.90
C GLU A 220 -6.05 -15.74 -13.81
N ARG A 221 -6.34 -15.11 -12.66
CA ARG A 221 -7.50 -14.23 -12.45
C ARG A 221 -7.13 -13.11 -11.49
N ALA A 222 -7.58 -11.90 -11.79
CA ALA A 222 -7.67 -10.82 -10.82
C ALA A 222 -9.04 -10.86 -10.14
N TYR A 223 -9.06 -10.49 -8.86
CA TYR A 223 -10.17 -10.57 -7.90
C TYR A 223 -11.52 -10.06 -8.38
#